data_AF-A0A935JGI8-F1
#
_entry.id   AF-A0A935JGI8-F1
#
_cell.length_a   1.000
_cell.length_b   1.000
_cell.length_c   1.000
_cell.angle_alpha   90.00
_cell.angle_beta   90.00
_cell.angle_gamma   90.00
#
_symmetry.space_group_name_H-M   'P 1'
#
loop_
_entity.id
_entity.type
_entity.pdbx_description
1 polymer ?
#
loop_
_entity_poly.entity_id
_entity_poly.type
_entity_poly.pdbx_seq_one_letter_code
_entity_poly.pdbx_strand_id
1 'polypeptide(L)' 'MVFFDVGWAGNNYHFPCTATGSSCTLAGVGGGIRFAIGKRISGRLDFGHALIDGNQKMAGTTRGHLAVNIHY' A
#
# COMPACT_ATOMS: atom_id res chain seq x y z
N MET A 1 -5.23 -11.80 7.89
CA MET A 1 -3.88 -11.87 7.28
C MET A 1 -3.11 -10.64 7.71
N VAL A 2 -1.83 -10.78 8.04
CA VAL A 2 -0.93 -9.66 8.37
C VAL A 2 0.19 -9.64 7.33
N PHE A 3 0.65 -8.45 6.95
CA PHE A 3 1.71 -8.26 5.96
C PHE A 3 2.69 -7.15 6.38
N PHE A 4 3.92 -7.24 5.87
CA PHE A 4 4.99 -6.27 6.02
C PHE A 4 5.69 -6.14 4.67
N ASP A 5 5.79 -4.92 4.17
CA ASP A 5 6.35 -4.63 2.85
C ASP A 5 7.47 -3.58 2.97
N VAL A 6 8.54 -3.77 2.20
CA VAL A 6 9.64 -2.81 2.03
C VAL A 6 9.90 -2.64 0.54
N GLY A 7 10.04 -1.40 0.09
CA GLY A 7 10.30 -1.07 -1.30
C GLY A 7 11.25 0.11 -1.44
N TRP A 8 11.80 0.28 -2.62
CA TRP A 8 12.62 1.43 -2.99
C TRP A 8 12.13 1.97 -4.32
N ALA A 9 12.08 3.29 -4.44
CA ALA A 9 11.78 4.00 -5.67
C ALA A 9 12.90 5.01 -5.94
N GLY A 10 13.35 5.05 -7.18
CA GLY A 10 14.31 6.03 -7.69
C GLY A 10 13.73 6.76 -8.88
N ASN A 11 14.09 8.02 -9.02
CA ASN A 11 13.74 8.86 -10.16
C ASN A 11 15.02 9.36 -10.85
N ASN A 12 15.00 9.43 -12.18
CA ASN A 12 16.08 9.94 -13.01
C ASN A 12 16.14 11.49 -12.95
N TYR A 13 16.32 12.03 -11.75
CA TYR A 13 16.58 13.45 -11.46
C TYR A 13 15.53 14.48 -11.93
N HIS A 14 14.44 14.05 -12.56
CA HIS A 14 13.42 14.98 -13.10
C HIS A 14 12.24 15.23 -12.15
N PHE A 15 11.96 14.33 -11.20
CA PHE A 15 10.96 14.62 -10.16
C PHE A 15 11.41 14.10 -8.77
N PRO A 16 11.13 14.85 -7.70
CA PRO A 16 11.42 14.44 -6.32
C PRO A 16 10.61 13.18 -5.93
N CYS A 17 11.28 12.20 -5.32
CA CYS A 17 10.67 11.04 -4.65
C CYS A 17 10.28 11.41 -3.21
N THR A 18 11.16 12.08 -2.47
CA THR A 18 10.82 12.77 -1.20
C THR A 18 10.93 14.28 -1.38
N ALA A 19 10.60 15.07 -0.35
CA ALA A 19 10.72 16.54 -0.41
C ALA A 19 12.09 17.03 -0.90
N THR A 20 13.17 16.28 -0.68
CA THR A 20 14.56 16.67 -1.02
C THR A 20 15.36 15.60 -1.77
N GLY A 21 14.81 14.40 -2.02
CA GLY A 21 15.54 13.27 -2.60
C GLY A 21 14.95 12.76 -3.91
N SER A 22 15.82 12.38 -4.86
CA SER A 22 15.45 11.68 -6.09
C SER A 22 15.21 10.18 -5.88
N SER A 23 15.49 9.66 -4.70
CA SER A 23 15.18 8.28 -4.31
C SER A 23 14.53 8.23 -2.93
N CYS A 24 13.68 7.23 -2.71
CA CYS A 24 12.99 7.05 -1.45
C CYS A 24 12.78 5.56 -1.13
N THR A 25 12.96 5.22 0.14
CA THR A 25 12.62 3.89 0.68
C THR A 25 11.21 3.96 1.24
N LEU A 26 10.46 2.88 1.11
CA LEU A 26 9.09 2.71 1.54
C LEU A 26 9.05 1.51 2.48
N ALA A 27 8.36 1.63 3.61
CA ALA A 27 8.11 0.50 4.51
C ALA A 27 6.73 0.65 5.15
N GLY A 28 6.02 -0.46 5.28
CA GLY A 28 4.68 -0.47 5.86
C GLY A 28 4.31 -1.81 6.46
N VAL A 29 3.40 -1.75 7.42
CA VAL A 29 2.73 -2.92 8.01
C VAL A 29 1.25 -2.83 7.73
N GLY A 30 0.58 -3.96 7.64
CA GLY A 30 -0.86 -3.95 7.52
C GLY A 30 -1.50 -5.29 7.78
N GLY A 31 -2.82 -5.26 7.73
CA GLY A 31 -3.64 -6.44 7.87
C GLY A 31 -4.88 -6.35 7.01
N GLY A 32 -5.43 -7.50 6.69
CA GLY A 32 -6.63 -7.56 5.88
C GLY A 32 -7.37 -8.87 6.00
N ILE A 33 -8.59 -8.83 5.49
CA ILE A 33 -9.51 -9.95 5.39
C ILE A 33 -9.86 -10.19 3.92
N ARG A 34 -9.98 -11.46 3.57
CA ARG A 34 -10.54 -11.89 2.28
C ARG A 34 -11.90 -12.48 2.57
N PHE A 35 -12.85 -12.20 1.70
CA PHE A 35 -14.20 -12.72 1.80
C PHE A 35 -14.66 -13.26 0.46
N ALA A 36 -15.55 -14.26 0.51
CA ALA A 36 -16.23 -14.81 -0.65
C ALA A 36 -17.70 -15.01 -0.28
N ILE A 37 -18.59 -14.58 -1.17
CA ILE A 37 -20.04 -14.71 -1.01
C ILE A 37 -20.54 -15.58 -2.17
N GLY A 38 -20.83 -16.84 -1.85
CA GLY A 38 -21.18 -17.85 -2.84
C GLY A 38 -20.04 -18.10 -3.85
N LYS A 39 -20.40 -18.41 -5.09
CA LYS A 39 -19.46 -18.67 -6.20
C LYS A 39 -19.21 -17.45 -7.11
N ARG A 40 -19.91 -16.34 -6.86
CA ARG A 40 -19.97 -15.19 -7.77
C ARG A 40 -19.21 -13.97 -7.27
N ILE A 41 -19.00 -13.83 -5.97
CA ILE A 41 -18.39 -12.63 -5.41
C ILE A 41 -17.23 -13.03 -4.53
N SER A 42 -16.07 -12.41 -4.76
CA SER A 42 -14.94 -12.46 -3.83
C SER A 42 -14.39 -11.06 -3.63
N GLY A 43 -13.67 -10.84 -2.55
CA GLY A 43 -13.10 -9.54 -2.28
C GLY A 43 -12.06 -9.56 -1.18
N ARG A 44 -11.44 -8.40 -0.99
CA ARG A 44 -10.40 -8.17 -0.01
C ARG A 44 -10.52 -6.76 0.55
N LEU A 45 -10.46 -6.65 1.87
CA LEU A 45 -10.35 -5.40 2.60
C LEU A 45 -9.03 -5.39 3.36
N ASP A 46 -8.19 -4.40 3.09
CA ASP A 46 -6.87 -4.22 3.70
C ASP A 46 -6.77 -2.85 4.38
N PHE A 47 -6.02 -2.80 5.47
CA PHE A 47 -5.56 -1.58 6.11
C PHE A 47 -4.04 -1.65 6.25
N GLY A 48 -3.36 -0.61 5.78
CA GLY A 48 -1.91 -0.47 5.86
C GLY A 48 -1.52 0.81 6.59
N HIS A 49 -0.40 0.77 7.29
CA HIS A 49 0.20 1.87 8.03
C HIS A 49 1.64 2.07 7.58
N ALA A 50 1.98 3.31 7.20
CA ALA A 50 3.32 3.67 6.75
C ALA A 50 4.27 3.79 7.95
N LEU A 51 5.40 3.09 7.91
CA LEU A 51 6.41 3.10 8.98
C LEU A 51 7.50 4.14 8.76
N ILE A 52 7.78 4.50 7.50
CA ILE A 52 8.76 5.52 7.13
C ILE A 52 8.16 6.48 6.12
N ASP A 53 8.74 7.67 6.06
CA ASP A 53 8.39 8.67 5.06
C ASP A 53 8.70 8.12 3.66
N GLY A 54 7.71 8.23 2.78
CA GLY A 54 7.72 7.67 1.44
C GLY A 54 7.54 8.71 0.35
N ASN A 55 7.01 8.27 -0.79
CA ASN A 55 6.73 9.11 -1.95
C ASN A 55 5.67 10.16 -1.64
N GLN A 56 6.11 11.36 -1.23
CA GLN A 56 5.28 12.50 -0.81
C GLN A 56 4.24 12.17 0.27
N LYS A 57 4.49 11.14 1.09
CA LYS A 57 3.59 10.72 2.17
C LYS A 57 4.38 10.44 3.43
N MET A 58 3.84 10.93 4.53
CA MET A 58 4.47 10.83 5.84
C MET A 58 4.26 9.45 6.45
N ALA A 59 5.25 9.00 7.22
CA ALA A 59 5.10 7.94 8.20
C ALA A 59 3.89 8.22 9.11
N GLY A 60 3.30 7.17 9.67
CA GLY A 60 2.11 7.29 10.51
C GLY A 60 0.80 7.36 9.72
N THR A 61 0.85 7.51 8.39
CA THR A 61 -0.38 7.54 7.57
C THR A 61 -0.98 6.16 7.44
N THR A 62 -2.27 6.02 7.76
CA THR A 62 -3.05 4.79 7.54
C THR A 62 -3.90 4.90 6.28
N ARG A 63 -4.00 3.83 5.49
CA ARG A 63 -4.86 3.73 4.31
C ARG A 63 -5.65 2.43 4.30
N GLY A 64 -6.90 2.52 3.85
CA GLY A 64 -7.75 1.37 3.54
C GLY A 64 -7.77 1.08 2.04
N HIS A 65 -7.86 -0.19 1.68
CA HIS A 65 -8.02 -0.64 0.30
C HIS A 65 -9.10 -1.73 0.23
N LEU A 66 -10.06 -1.56 -0.67
CA LEU A 66 -11.13 -2.53 -0.93
C LEU A 66 -11.07 -2.95 -2.40
N ALA A 67 -10.97 -4.26 -2.63
CA ALA A 67 -11.11 -4.86 -3.94
C ALA A 67 -12.30 -5.83 -3.93
N VAL A 68 -13.14 -5.75 -4.97
CA VAL A 68 -14.30 -6.63 -5.16
C VAL A 68 -14.22 -7.22 -6.57
N ASN A 69 -14.35 -8.53 -6.65
CA ASN A 69 -14.38 -9.29 -7.89
C ASN A 69 -15.75 -9.94 -8.05
N ILE A 70 -16.32 -9.80 -9.25
CA ILE A 70 -17.60 -10.40 -9.62
C ILE A 70 -17.34 -11.38 -10.76
N HIS A 71 -17.68 -12.64 -10.55
CA HIS A 71 -17.60 -13.73 -11.50
C HIS A 71 -19.00 -14.00 -12.05
N TYR A 72 -19.13 -13.96 -13.38
CA TYR A 72 -20.35 -14.21 -14.12
C TYR A 72 -20.35 -15.62 -14.72
#